data_AF-A0A673WD57-F1
#
_entry.id   AF-A0A673WD57-F1
#
_cell.length_a   1.000
_cell.length_b   1.000
_cell.length_c   1.000
_cell.angle_alpha   90.00
_cell.angle_beta   90.00
_cell.angle_gamma   90.00
#
_symmetry.space_group_name_H-M   'P 1'
#
loop_
_entity.id
_entity.type
_entity.pdbx_description
1 polymer ?
#
loop_
_entity_poly.entity_id
_entity_poly.type
_entity_poly.pdbx_seq_one_letter_code
_entity_poly.pdbx_strand_id
1 'polypeptide(L)'
;SVAFSLLLPLLYPASFFALLHPSPFSFSLSLFPPPPSPSDGGKIQIKRANYGRRKHDVCSIGRPDNQLTDTNCLSQSTTSKMAESCKNLQCIVPASNLVFGDPCVGTYKYLDTKYSCVQQPETMHSADC
;
A
#
# COMPACT_ATOMS: atom_id res chain seq x y z
N SER A 1 -59.39 -18.53 29.56
CA SER A 1 -59.61 -19.74 28.73
C SER A 1 -58.95 -19.55 27.39
N VAL A 2 -58.22 -20.59 26.99
CA VAL A 2 -57.40 -20.72 25.77
C VAL A 2 -58.32 -20.90 24.55
N ALA A 3 -58.02 -20.27 23.41
CA ALA A 3 -58.20 -20.83 22.05
C ALA A 3 -57.87 -19.82 20.93
N PHE A 4 -56.73 -19.99 20.29
CA PHE A 4 -56.55 -19.88 18.83
C PHE A 4 -55.22 -20.61 18.53
N SER A 5 -55.22 -21.92 18.32
CA SER A 5 -55.61 -22.64 17.10
C SER A 5 -54.91 -22.14 15.85
N LEU A 6 -53.90 -22.90 15.44
CA LEU A 6 -53.42 -23.28 14.09
C LEU A 6 -51.96 -23.76 14.32
N LEU A 7 -51.66 -25.03 14.64
CA LEU A 7 -51.91 -26.28 13.88
C LEU A 7 -51.59 -26.03 12.39
N LEU A 8 -50.56 -26.60 11.75
CA LEU A 8 -49.85 -27.85 12.01
C LEU A 8 -48.40 -27.77 11.49
N PRO A 9 -47.52 -28.63 12.05
CA PRO A 9 -46.16 -28.87 11.59
C PRO A 9 -46.13 -29.77 10.35
N LEU A 10 -44.94 -29.83 9.74
CA LEU A 10 -44.29 -30.95 9.04
C LEU A 10 -43.69 -30.51 7.71
N LEU A 11 -42.50 -31.07 7.46
CA LEU A 11 -41.77 -31.20 6.19
C LEU A 11 -40.72 -30.13 5.87
N TYR A 12 -39.55 -30.37 6.47
CA TYR A 12 -38.30 -30.68 5.78
C TYR A 12 -37.09 -29.77 6.09
N PRO A 13 -35.92 -30.39 6.33
CA PRO A 13 -34.68 -29.72 6.73
C PRO A 13 -33.80 -29.43 5.50
N ALA A 14 -33.25 -28.22 5.42
CA ALA A 14 -32.04 -27.90 4.62
C ALA A 14 -31.47 -26.51 4.95
N SER A 15 -31.86 -25.89 6.07
CA SER A 15 -31.36 -24.56 6.46
C SER A 15 -30.47 -24.68 7.69
N PHE A 16 -29.69 -25.76 7.68
CA PHE A 16 -28.54 -26.04 8.53
C PHE A 16 -27.48 -24.98 8.24
N PHE A 17 -27.72 -23.75 8.68
CA PHE A 17 -26.76 -22.68 9.00
C PHE A 17 -25.50 -22.52 8.14
N ALA A 18 -25.54 -22.92 6.88
CA ALA A 18 -24.56 -22.63 5.86
C ALA A 18 -25.06 -21.36 5.17
N LEU A 19 -24.85 -20.19 5.79
CA LEU A 19 -24.78 -18.87 5.14
C LEU A 19 -24.67 -17.75 6.20
N LEU A 20 -23.50 -17.65 6.82
CA LEU A 20 -22.88 -16.36 7.12
C LEU A 20 -21.36 -16.54 7.01
N HIS A 21 -20.96 -16.74 5.75
CA HIS A 21 -19.69 -16.36 5.15
C HIS A 21 -18.41 -16.44 6.00
N PRO A 22 -17.62 -17.52 5.87
CA PRO A 22 -16.18 -17.35 5.78
C PRO A 22 -15.89 -16.84 4.36
N SER A 23 -15.99 -15.52 4.14
CA SER A 23 -15.50 -14.96 2.88
C SER A 23 -13.98 -14.78 2.94
N PRO A 24 -13.32 -14.99 1.79
CA PRO A 24 -12.02 -15.62 1.71
C PRO A 24 -10.99 -14.54 1.41
N PHE A 25 -10.47 -13.89 2.44
CA PHE A 25 -9.29 -13.05 2.28
C PHE A 25 -8.06 -13.73 2.87
N SER A 26 -7.87 -15.00 2.49
CA SER A 26 -6.53 -15.38 2.04
C SER A 26 -6.27 -14.52 0.81
N PHE A 27 -5.73 -13.32 1.03
CA PHE A 27 -5.16 -12.49 -0.03
C PHE A 27 -4.04 -13.34 -0.63
N SER A 28 -4.40 -14.15 -1.63
CA SER A 28 -3.41 -14.80 -2.47
C SER A 28 -2.59 -13.66 -3.05
N LEU A 29 -1.29 -13.67 -2.75
CA LEU A 29 -0.33 -12.65 -3.16
C LEU A 29 -0.20 -12.53 -4.71
N SER A 30 -1.08 -13.20 -5.47
CA SER A 30 -1.13 -13.30 -6.92
C SER A 30 -2.07 -12.30 -7.61
N LEU A 31 -2.92 -11.57 -6.88
CA LEU A 31 -3.93 -10.66 -7.48
C LEU A 31 -3.52 -9.18 -7.52
N PHE A 32 -2.42 -8.81 -6.86
CA PHE A 32 -1.75 -7.56 -7.19
C PHE A 32 -0.73 -7.88 -8.28
N PRO A 33 -0.87 -7.35 -9.50
CA PRO A 33 0.22 -7.41 -10.46
C PRO A 33 1.46 -6.87 -9.74
N PRO A 34 2.57 -7.62 -9.69
CA PRO A 34 3.80 -7.10 -9.11
C PRO A 34 4.10 -5.76 -9.81
N PRO A 35 4.56 -4.73 -9.08
CA PRO A 35 4.98 -3.49 -9.73
C PRO A 35 5.92 -3.85 -10.86
N PRO A 36 5.77 -3.24 -12.06
CA PRO A 36 6.52 -3.64 -13.24
C PRO A 36 7.99 -3.71 -12.89
N SER A 37 8.52 -4.93 -12.88
CA SER A 37 9.93 -5.18 -12.64
C SER A 37 10.68 -4.46 -13.76
N PRO A 38 11.69 -3.64 -13.44
CA PRO A 38 12.48 -2.91 -14.41
C PRO A 38 13.44 -3.89 -15.08
N SER A 39 12.91 -4.73 -15.95
CA SER A 39 13.65 -5.74 -16.71
C SER A 39 13.98 -5.28 -18.14
N ASP A 40 13.72 -4.03 -18.47
CA ASP A 40 13.85 -3.54 -19.84
C ASP A 40 14.27 -2.06 -19.85
N GLY A 41 15.57 -1.81 -19.62
CA GLY A 41 16.24 -0.51 -19.86
C GLY A 41 15.62 0.76 -19.24
N GLY A 42 14.66 0.63 -18.32
CA GLY A 42 13.87 1.72 -17.79
C GLY A 42 14.55 2.52 -16.67
N LYS A 43 14.18 3.78 -16.53
CA LYS A 43 14.54 4.63 -15.40
C LYS A 43 13.34 4.80 -14.47
N ILE A 44 13.57 4.72 -13.16
CA ILE A 44 12.56 5.11 -12.18
C ILE A 44 12.45 6.64 -12.19
N GLN A 45 11.23 7.15 -12.35
CA GLN A 45 10.91 8.56 -12.21
C GLN A 45 9.97 8.74 -11.01
N ILE A 46 10.46 9.39 -9.96
CA ILE A 46 9.67 9.73 -8.79
C ILE A 46 8.68 10.85 -9.15
N LYS A 47 7.38 10.63 -8.92
CA LYS A 47 6.32 11.63 -9.11
C LYS A 47 6.05 12.41 -7.83
N ARG A 48 6.01 11.71 -6.70
CA ARG A 48 5.84 12.30 -5.37
C ARG A 48 6.37 11.35 -4.32
N ALA A 49 6.99 11.87 -3.27
CA ALA A 49 7.33 11.09 -2.09
C ALA A 49 7.15 11.93 -0.82
N ASN A 50 6.76 11.27 0.27
CA ASN A 50 6.60 11.88 1.59
C ASN A 50 7.12 10.94 2.68
N TYR A 51 8.12 11.39 3.42
CA TYR A 51 8.55 10.77 4.67
C TYR A 51 7.86 11.53 5.80
N GLY A 52 6.88 10.89 6.45
CA GLY A 52 6.01 11.55 7.41
C GLY A 52 4.79 10.71 7.74
N ARG A 53 3.66 11.35 8.02
CA ARG A 53 2.38 10.67 8.26
C ARG A 53 1.23 11.52 7.70
N ARG A 54 0.41 10.90 6.85
CA ARG A 54 -0.77 11.53 6.22
C ARG A 54 -2.09 10.87 6.58
N LYS A 55 -2.02 9.68 7.19
CA LYS A 55 -3.17 8.87 7.60
C LYS A 55 -2.85 8.20 8.93
N HIS A 56 -3.86 8.07 9.78
CA HIS A 56 -3.74 7.40 11.07
C HIS A 56 -3.51 5.89 10.88
N ASP A 57 -4.28 5.25 10.00
CA ASP A 57 -4.30 3.79 9.83
C ASP A 57 -3.04 3.18 9.20
N VAL A 58 -2.25 3.97 8.45
CA VAL A 58 -1.08 3.45 7.73
C VAL A 58 0.08 3.25 8.70
N CYS A 59 0.66 2.04 8.71
CA CYS A 59 1.78 1.68 9.59
C CYS A 59 1.49 1.99 11.08
N SER A 60 0.27 1.69 11.54
CA SER A 60 -0.22 1.96 12.91
C SER A 60 -0.09 0.76 13.86
N ILE A 61 0.02 -0.46 13.33
CA ILE A 61 0.02 -1.70 14.13
C ILE A 61 1.17 -1.68 15.15
N GLY A 62 0.84 -1.94 16.42
CA GLY A 62 1.80 -1.99 17.52
C GLY A 62 2.34 -0.63 17.95
N ARG A 63 1.71 0.48 17.54
CA ARG A 63 2.13 1.84 17.90
C ARG A 63 1.15 2.49 18.88
N PRO A 64 1.66 3.26 19.86
CA PRO A 64 0.83 4.10 20.72
C PRO A 64 0.09 5.17 19.90
N ASP A 65 -1.14 5.48 20.28
CA ASP A 65 -2.00 6.41 19.54
C ASP A 65 -1.41 7.83 19.44
N ASN A 66 -0.70 8.29 20.48
CA ASN A 66 -0.02 9.58 20.47
C ASN A 66 1.07 9.73 19.39
N GLN A 67 1.57 8.61 18.82
CA GLN A 67 2.52 8.62 17.70
C GLN A 67 1.82 8.64 16.33
N LEU A 68 0.49 8.55 16.30
CA LEU A 68 -0.32 8.41 15.09
C LEU A 68 -1.23 9.62 14.82
N THR A 69 -1.40 10.51 15.81
CA THR A 69 -2.31 11.67 15.77
C THR A 69 -1.94 12.72 14.73
N ASP A 70 -0.64 12.94 14.50
CA ASP A 70 -0.19 13.92 13.51
C ASP A 70 -0.28 13.35 12.08
N THR A 71 -1.41 13.62 11.42
CA THR A 71 -1.66 13.27 10.02
C THR A 71 -1.34 14.40 9.05
N ASN A 72 -0.75 15.50 9.51
CA ASN A 72 -0.32 16.61 8.65
C ASN A 72 1.21 16.69 8.53
N CYS A 73 1.90 15.64 8.95
CA CYS A 73 3.35 15.55 8.87
C CYS A 73 3.84 15.30 7.44
N LEU A 74 4.34 16.38 6.84
CA LEU A 74 4.84 16.41 5.46
C LEU A 74 6.30 16.85 5.43
N SER A 75 7.09 16.20 4.58
CA SER A 75 8.48 16.60 4.32
C SER A 75 8.69 16.95 2.86
N GLN A 76 8.89 18.25 2.60
CA GLN A 76 9.09 18.80 1.25
C GLN A 76 10.35 18.26 0.57
N SER A 77 11.40 17.95 1.35
CA SER A 77 12.67 17.45 0.83
C SER A 77 12.65 15.96 0.46
N THR A 78 11.59 15.21 0.82
CA THR A 78 11.52 13.77 0.55
C THR A 78 11.53 13.48 -0.95
N THR A 79 10.76 14.26 -1.73
CA THR A 79 10.60 14.01 -3.17
C THR A 79 11.93 14.20 -3.91
N SER A 80 12.67 15.27 -3.62
CA SER A 80 13.98 15.50 -4.23
C SER A 80 15.00 14.43 -3.82
N LYS A 81 15.09 14.07 -2.54
CA LYS A 81 15.98 13.01 -2.05
C LYS A 81 15.70 11.65 -2.69
N MET A 82 14.42 11.31 -2.87
CA MET A 82 14.03 10.09 -3.57
C MET A 82 14.37 10.15 -5.06
N ALA A 83 14.14 11.29 -5.72
CA ALA A 83 14.48 11.46 -7.13
C ALA A 83 16.01 11.42 -7.37
N GLU A 84 16.80 11.87 -6.40
CA GLU A 84 18.26 11.76 -6.43
C GLU A 84 18.74 10.32 -6.23
N SER A 85 18.12 9.60 -5.28
CA SER A 85 18.51 8.24 -4.92
C SER A 85 18.01 7.18 -5.92
N CYS A 86 16.89 7.42 -6.61
CA CYS A 86 16.19 6.44 -7.44
C CYS A 86 16.13 6.85 -8.92
N LYS A 87 17.28 7.02 -9.57
CA LYS A 87 17.37 7.35 -11.01
C LYS A 87 17.50 6.13 -11.92
N ASN A 88 17.90 5.00 -11.35
CA ASN A 88 18.22 3.78 -12.09
C ASN A 88 17.05 2.80 -12.07
N LEU A 89 17.26 1.60 -12.63
CA LEU A 89 16.31 0.49 -12.64
C LEU A 89 15.91 0.08 -11.21
N GLN A 90 16.83 0.13 -10.24
CA GLN A 90 16.54 -0.26 -8.86
C GLN A 90 17.16 0.74 -7.87
N CYS A 91 16.48 0.95 -6.75
CA CYS A 91 17.02 1.70 -5.61
C CYS A 91 16.52 1.09 -4.30
N ILE A 92 17.36 1.16 -3.27
CA ILE A 92 17.01 0.78 -1.90
C ILE A 92 17.25 2.02 -1.04
N VAL A 93 16.19 2.55 -0.45
CA VAL A 93 16.27 3.77 0.38
C VAL A 93 15.66 3.47 1.75
N PRO A 94 16.45 3.58 2.84
CA PRO A 94 15.91 3.36 4.18
C PRO A 94 14.99 4.51 4.59
N ALA A 95 13.81 4.18 5.11
CA ALA A 95 12.83 5.13 5.64
C ALA A 95 13.24 5.60 7.05
N SER A 96 14.33 6.36 7.14
CA SER A 96 14.91 6.79 8.41
C SER A 96 15.13 8.30 8.49
N ASN A 97 15.13 8.81 9.73
CA ASN A 97 15.45 10.19 10.04
C ASN A 97 16.88 10.58 9.57
N LEU A 98 17.80 9.62 9.44
CA LEU A 98 19.16 9.88 8.95
C LEU A 98 19.17 10.28 7.47
N VAL A 99 18.28 9.69 6.66
CA VAL A 99 18.19 10.01 5.23
C VAL A 99 17.34 11.25 5.01
N PHE A 100 16.15 11.28 5.61
CA PHE A 100 15.15 12.30 5.28
C PHE A 100 15.14 13.49 6.25
N GLY A 101 15.73 13.36 7.42
CA GLY A 101 15.51 14.27 8.55
C GLY A 101 14.25 13.89 9.33
N ASP A 102 14.00 14.56 10.45
CA ASP A 102 12.76 14.41 11.22
C ASP A 102 11.82 15.61 11.01
N PRO A 103 10.76 15.49 10.18
CA PRO A 103 9.79 16.57 9.95
C PRO A 103 8.76 16.75 11.08
N CYS A 104 8.57 15.74 11.94
CA CYS A 104 7.58 15.76 13.02
C CYS A 104 8.04 14.83 14.16
N VAL A 105 8.70 15.44 15.15
CA VAL A 105 9.27 14.72 16.30
C VAL A 105 8.13 14.17 17.17
N GLY A 106 8.25 12.90 17.59
CA GLY A 106 7.23 12.22 18.40
C GLY A 106 6.19 11.44 17.59
N THR A 107 6.11 11.66 16.28
CA THR A 107 5.21 10.93 15.37
C THR A 107 5.94 9.77 14.71
N TYR A 108 5.29 8.60 14.66
CA TYR A 108 5.79 7.45 13.92
C TYR A 108 5.54 7.65 12.43
N LYS A 109 6.62 7.72 11.64
CA LYS A 109 6.60 8.09 10.23
C LYS A 109 6.71 6.87 9.32
N TYR A 110 6.23 7.02 8.10
CA TYR A 110 6.40 6.08 7.00
C TYR A 110 6.79 6.83 5.72
N LEU A 111 7.44 6.11 4.79
CA LEU A 111 7.75 6.64 3.46
C LEU A 111 6.65 6.21 2.48
N ASP A 112 5.89 7.17 1.98
CA ASP A 112 4.92 6.98 0.91
C ASP A 112 5.48 7.57 -0.39
N THR A 113 5.68 6.74 -1.40
CA THR A 113 6.27 7.15 -2.68
C THR A 113 5.41 6.67 -3.84
N LYS A 114 5.22 7.55 -4.82
CA LYS A 114 4.63 7.23 -6.11
C LYS A 114 5.68 7.48 -7.18
N TYR A 115 5.96 6.44 -7.95
CA TYR A 115 6.92 6.45 -9.03
C TYR A 115 6.28 5.90 -10.31
N SER A 116 6.95 6.13 -11.43
CA SER A 116 6.65 5.53 -12.73
C SER A 116 7.95 5.04 -13.35
N CYS A 117 7.91 3.91 -14.05
CA CYS A 117 9.03 3.46 -14.87
C CYS A 117 8.89 4.07 -16.27
N VAL A 118 9.92 4.76 -16.73
CA VAL A 118 10.01 5.26 -18.12
C VAL A 118 11.05 4.43 -18.85
N GLN A 119 10.71 3.85 -20.00
CA GLN A 119 11.71 3.24 -20.86
C GLN A 119 12.66 4.35 -21.32
N GLN A 120 13.97 4.13 -21.25
CA GLN A 120 14.86 4.98 -22.03
C GLN A 120 14.50 4.73 -23.49
N PRO A 121 14.38 5.78 -24.34
CA PRO A 121 14.34 5.53 -25.76
C PRO A 121 15.60 4.73 -26.04
N GLU A 122 15.43 3.51 -26.54
CA GLU A 122 16.54 2.80 -27.12
C GLU A 122 17.14 3.79 -28.10
N THR A 123 18.35 4.28 -27.80
CA THR A 123 19.22 4.64 -28.90
C THR A 123 19.26 3.34 -29.69
N MET A 124 18.48 3.29 -30.76
CA MET A 124 18.68 2.38 -31.86
C MET A 124 20.19 2.42 -32.06
N HIS A 125 20.90 1.44 -31.53
CA HIS A 125 22.24 1.16 -32.01
C HIS A 125 21.94 0.88 -33.47
N SER A 126 22.32 1.82 -34.33
CA SER A 126 22.23 1.59 -35.75
C SER A 126 23.02 0.31 -35.95
N ALA A 127 22.32 -0.73 -36.39
CA ALA A 127 22.96 -1.71 -37.23
C ALA A 127 23.15 -1.01 -38.59
N ASP A 128 24.10 -0.07 -38.62
CA ASP A 128 24.93 0.18 -39.80
C ASP A 128 26.11 -0.80 -39.62
N CYS A 129 26.41 -1.75 -40.50
CA CYS A 129 26.03 -2.02 -41.89
C CYS A 129 25.68 -3.51 -42.06
#